data_AF-A0A7G7MG17-F1
#
_entry.id   AF-A0A7G7MG17-F1
#
_cell.length_a   1.000
_cell.length_b   1.000
_cell.length_c   1.000
_cell.angle_alpha   90.00
_cell.angle_beta   90.00
_cell.angle_gamma   90.00
#
_symmetry.space_group_name_H-M   'P 1'
#
loop_
_entity.id
_entity.type
_entity.pdbx_description
1 polymer ?
#
loop_
_entity_poly.entity_id
_entity_poly.type
_entity_poly.pdbx_seq_one_letter_code
_entity_poly.pdbx_strand_id
1 'polypeptide(L)'
;MAGHRRGQDGEPRPDGGWRALAPRLPRALVITAFVLGALSIGLPNIAPGVDVMAAPGSPVRLFFGVSEEMNLPTFFSVMTFLAAAGALALAGVLVGGRLRAPFLVTAGLLALLAFDDFAALHERLKALGELMADRDLGVFEYAWVLPGAVIGAGVVWAFWRLATRLGGAPRRDLLVGIAVFFVAALGLETVNGFLDRPGTDGMPLQIGTHVEEITENLGMILVLRGALSLLEVRRSRGGVALRVADRSLVAGDPPGDEAQAPAPVPPVVADDAAVTDRLPVVSARR
;
A
#
# COMPACT_ATOMS: atom_id res chain seq x y z
N MET A 1 -24.12 9.36 -56.82
CA MET A 1 -23.42 10.15 -55.78
C MET A 1 -23.74 9.59 -54.42
N ALA A 2 -22.86 8.77 -53.84
CA ALA A 2 -22.86 8.40 -52.42
C ALA A 2 -21.42 8.00 -52.06
N GLY A 3 -20.65 8.97 -51.57
CA GLY A 3 -19.26 8.78 -51.20
C GLY A 3 -19.14 8.04 -49.87
N HIS A 4 -18.86 6.74 -49.93
CA HIS A 4 -18.35 5.97 -48.80
C HIS A 4 -16.94 6.47 -48.48
N ARG A 5 -16.78 7.28 -47.43
CA ARG A 5 -15.46 7.59 -46.87
C ARG A 5 -14.94 6.33 -46.18
N ARG A 6 -14.15 5.53 -46.92
CA ARG A 6 -13.25 4.56 -46.32
C ARG A 6 -12.17 5.35 -45.59
N GLY A 7 -12.16 5.30 -44.27
CA GLY A 7 -10.96 5.60 -43.50
C GLY A 7 -9.91 4.57 -43.87
N GLN A 8 -8.76 5.04 -44.35
CA GLN A 8 -7.53 4.27 -44.32
C GLN A 8 -7.21 4.04 -42.83
N ASP A 9 -6.74 2.85 -42.51
CA ASP A 9 -6.43 2.35 -41.16
C ASP A 9 -7.63 1.67 -40.48
N GLY A 10 -7.83 0.39 -40.83
CA GLY A 10 -8.82 -0.51 -40.23
C GLY A 10 -8.49 -0.94 -38.79
N GLU A 11 -7.94 -0.05 -37.97
CA GLU A 11 -7.80 -0.32 -36.54
C GLU A 11 -9.14 -0.05 -35.83
N PRO A 12 -9.67 -1.02 -35.08
CA PRO A 12 -10.85 -0.80 -34.27
C PRO A 12 -10.56 0.30 -33.23
N ARG A 13 -11.29 1.42 -33.32
CA ARG A 13 -11.25 2.49 -32.31
C ARG A 13 -11.40 1.86 -30.92
N PRO A 14 -10.52 2.14 -29.95
CA PRO A 14 -10.65 1.56 -28.62
C PRO A 14 -12.00 1.99 -28.02
N ASP A 15 -12.85 1.00 -27.79
CA ASP A 15 -14.17 1.14 -27.18
C ASP A 15 -14.02 1.55 -25.70
N GLY A 16 -13.82 2.85 -25.44
CA GLY A 16 -13.83 3.41 -24.09
C GLY A 16 -12.77 4.48 -23.86
N GLY A 17 -13.20 5.63 -23.34
CA GLY A 17 -12.29 6.64 -22.81
C GLY A 17 -11.51 6.14 -21.58
N TRP A 18 -10.46 6.85 -21.23
CA TRP A 18 -9.71 6.63 -19.99
C TRP A 18 -10.61 6.79 -18.77
N ARG A 19 -10.49 5.88 -17.81
CA ARG A 19 -11.26 5.88 -16.55
C ARG A 19 -10.32 5.69 -15.37
N ALA A 20 -10.69 6.22 -14.20
CA ALA A 20 -9.96 5.96 -12.97
C ALA A 20 -9.86 4.46 -12.66
N LEU A 21 -8.71 4.03 -12.15
CA LEU A 21 -8.50 2.65 -11.72
C LEU A 21 -9.24 2.38 -10.39
N ALA A 22 -10.09 1.35 -10.38
CA ALA A 22 -10.78 0.85 -9.18
C ALA A 22 -11.45 1.91 -8.27
N PRO A 23 -12.28 2.84 -8.79
CA PRO A 23 -12.78 4.00 -8.01
C PRO A 23 -13.69 3.64 -6.83
N ARG A 24 -14.24 2.42 -6.80
CA ARG A 24 -15.12 1.94 -5.71
C ARG A 24 -14.37 1.19 -4.62
N LEU A 25 -13.14 0.77 -4.87
CA LEU A 25 -12.37 -0.07 -3.95
C LEU A 25 -12.15 0.60 -2.58
N PRO A 26 -11.74 1.89 -2.48
CA PRO A 26 -11.55 2.52 -1.18
C PRO A 26 -12.82 2.52 -0.31
N ARG A 27 -13.99 2.75 -0.92
CA ARG A 27 -15.27 2.71 -0.18
C ARG A 27 -15.58 1.29 0.33
N ALA A 28 -15.32 0.27 -0.47
CA ALA A 28 -15.50 -1.11 -0.05
C ALA A 28 -14.57 -1.45 1.12
N LEU A 29 -13.30 -1.03 1.06
CA LEU A 29 -12.33 -1.26 2.14
C LEU A 29 -12.71 -0.53 3.43
N VAL A 30 -13.24 0.70 3.36
CA VAL A 30 -13.76 1.39 4.55
C VAL A 30 -14.86 0.56 5.22
N ILE A 31 -15.82 0.06 4.44
CA ILE A 31 -16.90 -0.79 4.97
C ILE A 31 -16.31 -2.05 5.59
N THR A 32 -15.35 -2.70 4.92
CA THR A 32 -14.68 -3.89 5.45
C THR A 32 -13.97 -3.61 6.77
N ALA A 33 -13.24 -2.50 6.90
CA ALA A 33 -12.55 -2.14 8.15
C ALA A 33 -13.53 -2.01 9.32
N PHE A 34 -14.67 -1.34 9.11
CA PHE A 34 -15.72 -1.25 10.14
C PHE A 34 -16.38 -2.59 10.45
N VAL A 35 -16.59 -3.44 9.44
CA VAL A 35 -17.12 -4.80 9.64
C VAL A 35 -16.15 -5.66 10.46
N LEU A 36 -14.85 -5.61 10.16
CA LEU A 36 -13.83 -6.34 10.91
C LEU A 36 -13.76 -5.86 12.37
N GLY A 37 -13.76 -4.55 12.60
CA GLY A 37 -13.84 -4.00 13.97
C GLY A 37 -15.10 -4.42 14.71
N ALA A 38 -16.25 -4.46 14.04
CA ALA A 38 -17.51 -4.93 14.63
C ALA A 38 -17.48 -6.44 14.93
N LEU A 39 -16.84 -7.25 14.08
CA LEU A 39 -16.67 -8.70 14.32
C LEU A 39 -15.73 -8.97 15.50
N SER A 40 -14.62 -8.23 15.60
CA SER A 40 -13.67 -8.29 16.71
C SER A 40 -14.35 -8.10 18.07
N ILE A 41 -15.20 -7.07 18.20
CA ILE A 41 -15.98 -6.84 19.42
C ILE A 41 -17.13 -7.83 19.54
N GLY A 42 -17.87 -8.07 18.46
CA GLY A 42 -19.14 -8.78 18.50
C GLY A 42 -19.01 -10.27 18.79
N LEU A 43 -18.11 -10.97 18.09
CA LEU A 43 -18.04 -12.44 18.14
C LEU A 43 -17.75 -12.98 19.55
N PRO A 44 -16.78 -12.43 20.32
CA PRO A 44 -16.55 -12.88 21.69
C PRO A 44 -17.71 -12.58 22.64
N ASN A 45 -18.56 -11.60 22.33
CA ASN A 45 -19.64 -11.12 23.20
C ASN A 45 -21.02 -11.71 22.87
N ILE A 46 -21.18 -12.43 21.75
CA ILE A 46 -22.46 -13.10 21.41
C ILE A 46 -22.74 -14.27 22.36
N ALA A 47 -21.69 -14.97 22.83
CA ALA A 47 -21.81 -16.11 23.72
C ALA A 47 -20.66 -16.11 24.76
N PRO A 48 -20.71 -15.19 25.76
CA PRO A 48 -19.59 -14.96 26.68
C PRO A 48 -19.26 -16.17 27.58
N GLY A 49 -20.19 -17.12 27.73
CA GLY A 49 -19.97 -18.37 28.46
C GLY A 49 -19.45 -19.54 27.61
N VAL A 50 -19.12 -19.29 26.34
CA VAL A 50 -18.60 -20.32 25.44
C VAL A 50 -17.11 -20.07 25.22
N ASP A 51 -16.27 -20.97 25.73
CA ASP A 51 -14.81 -20.78 25.73
C ASP A 51 -14.22 -20.53 24.34
N VAL A 52 -14.67 -21.26 23.31
CA VAL A 52 -14.17 -21.08 21.93
C VAL A 52 -14.46 -19.68 21.37
N MET A 53 -15.45 -18.97 21.91
CA MET A 53 -15.82 -17.61 21.52
C MET A 53 -15.14 -16.56 22.38
N ALA A 54 -15.17 -16.74 23.70
CA ALA A 54 -14.97 -15.65 24.66
C ALA A 54 -13.70 -15.78 25.50
N ALA A 55 -13.15 -16.99 25.67
CA ALA A 55 -11.99 -17.19 26.54
C ALA A 55 -10.77 -16.45 25.98
N PRO A 56 -9.87 -15.95 26.85
CA PRO A 56 -8.55 -15.47 26.43
C PRO A 56 -7.82 -16.55 25.62
N GLY A 57 -7.20 -16.18 24.51
CA GLY A 57 -6.53 -17.13 23.60
C GLY A 57 -7.47 -18.05 22.82
N SER A 58 -8.78 -17.81 22.83
CA SER A 58 -9.73 -18.58 22.02
C SER A 58 -9.50 -18.35 20.52
N PRO A 59 -9.75 -19.36 19.66
CA PRO A 59 -9.55 -19.23 18.22
C PRO A 59 -10.30 -18.05 17.59
N VAL A 60 -11.46 -17.70 18.13
CA VAL A 60 -12.26 -16.57 17.64
C VAL A 60 -11.60 -15.24 17.95
N ARG A 61 -11.11 -15.04 19.20
CA ARG A 61 -10.36 -13.84 19.57
C ARG A 61 -9.07 -13.72 18.76
N LEU A 62 -8.32 -14.82 18.64
CA LEU A 62 -7.06 -14.82 17.89
C LEU A 62 -7.26 -14.50 16.41
N PHE A 63 -8.33 -15.02 15.78
CA PHE A 63 -8.53 -14.86 14.35
C PHE A 63 -9.21 -13.53 13.95
N PHE A 64 -10.10 -12.99 14.78
CA PHE A 64 -10.87 -11.78 14.47
C PHE A 64 -10.50 -10.55 15.31
N GLY A 65 -9.70 -10.72 16.36
CA GLY A 65 -9.35 -9.65 17.29
C GLY A 65 -8.43 -8.62 16.65
N VAL A 66 -8.83 -7.35 16.66
CA VAL A 66 -7.96 -6.27 16.14
C VAL A 66 -6.71 -6.02 16.99
N SER A 67 -6.68 -6.51 18.23
CA SER A 67 -5.50 -6.40 19.12
C SER A 67 -4.51 -7.55 18.94
N GLU A 68 -4.81 -8.50 18.06
CA GLU A 68 -3.99 -9.69 17.83
C GLU A 68 -3.36 -9.57 16.45
N GLU A 69 -2.13 -10.07 16.34
CA GLU A 69 -1.37 -10.03 15.08
C GLU A 69 -1.45 -11.34 14.29
N MET A 70 -1.07 -11.28 13.01
CA MET A 70 -1.07 -12.43 12.08
C MET A 70 -2.46 -13.07 11.88
N ASN A 71 -3.50 -12.25 11.83
CA ASN A 71 -4.88 -12.72 11.73
C ASN A 71 -5.67 -12.05 10.58
N LEU A 72 -7.01 -12.08 10.63
CA LEU A 72 -7.84 -11.54 9.55
C LEU A 72 -7.77 -10.00 9.45
N PRO A 73 -7.92 -9.22 10.54
CA PRO A 73 -7.56 -7.79 10.56
C PRO A 73 -6.17 -7.48 10.00
N THR A 74 -5.10 -8.12 10.50
CA THR A 74 -3.72 -7.89 10.01
C THR A 74 -3.61 -8.22 8.51
N PHE A 75 -4.24 -9.30 8.05
CA PHE A 75 -4.24 -9.61 6.62
C PHE A 75 -4.89 -8.50 5.78
N PHE A 76 -6.00 -7.92 6.27
CA PHE A 76 -6.69 -6.83 5.60
C PHE A 76 -5.83 -5.56 5.51
N SER A 77 -5.19 -5.16 6.61
CA SER A 77 -4.28 -4.01 6.64
C SER A 77 -3.11 -4.26 5.69
N VAL A 78 -2.35 -5.35 5.85
CA VAL A 78 -1.19 -5.72 5.00
C VAL A 78 -1.55 -5.68 3.50
N MET A 79 -2.68 -6.27 3.10
CA MET A 79 -3.11 -6.22 1.69
C MET A 79 -3.41 -4.80 1.21
N THR A 80 -3.94 -3.94 2.09
CA THR A 80 -4.19 -2.52 1.80
C THR A 80 -2.87 -1.76 1.61
N PHE A 81 -1.88 -1.96 2.48
CA PHE A 81 -0.54 -1.38 2.32
C PHE A 81 0.13 -1.84 1.02
N LEU A 82 0.12 -3.15 0.73
CA LEU A 82 0.73 -3.70 -0.46
C LEU A 82 0.02 -3.25 -1.75
N ALA A 83 -1.30 -3.11 -1.73
CA ALA A 83 -2.04 -2.53 -2.85
C ALA A 83 -1.64 -1.07 -3.10
N ALA A 84 -1.46 -0.28 -2.04
CA ALA A 84 -1.02 1.11 -2.15
C ALA A 84 0.42 1.19 -2.68
N ALA A 85 1.31 0.37 -2.14
CA ALA A 85 2.69 0.23 -2.60
C ALA A 85 2.74 -0.15 -4.08
N GLY A 86 1.97 -1.16 -4.50
CA GLY A 86 1.89 -1.60 -5.88
C GLY A 86 1.37 -0.52 -6.83
N ALA A 87 0.33 0.21 -6.43
CA ALA A 87 -0.19 1.33 -7.22
C ALA A 87 0.82 2.47 -7.37
N LEU A 88 1.53 2.85 -6.30
CA LEU A 88 2.59 3.85 -6.35
C LEU A 88 3.79 3.38 -7.17
N ALA A 89 4.22 2.13 -7.02
CA ALA A 89 5.31 1.55 -7.79
C ALA A 89 4.98 1.57 -9.29
N LEU A 90 3.77 1.15 -9.66
CA LEU A 90 3.28 1.16 -11.03
C LEU A 90 3.22 2.59 -11.60
N ALA A 91 2.69 3.55 -10.84
CA ALA A 91 2.69 4.95 -11.24
C ALA A 91 4.12 5.47 -11.45
N GLY A 92 5.06 5.15 -10.55
CA GLY A 92 6.47 5.53 -10.67
C GLY A 92 7.15 4.95 -11.91
N VAL A 93 6.85 3.69 -12.26
CA VAL A 93 7.34 3.05 -13.48
C VAL A 93 6.80 3.76 -14.73
N LEU A 94 5.51 4.10 -14.74
CA LEU A 94 4.84 4.74 -15.87
C LEU A 94 5.26 6.20 -16.08
N VAL A 95 5.54 6.96 -15.01
CA VAL A 95 6.06 8.33 -15.12
C VAL A 95 7.51 8.33 -15.60
N GLY A 96 8.34 7.41 -15.10
CA GLY A 96 9.75 7.31 -15.50
C GLY A 96 10.63 8.50 -15.10
N GLY A 97 11.84 8.54 -15.66
CA GLY A 97 12.81 9.63 -15.49
C GLY A 97 13.14 9.98 -14.02
N ARG A 98 13.42 11.25 -13.76
CA ARG A 98 13.75 11.79 -12.42
C ARG A 98 12.58 11.71 -11.43
N LEU A 99 11.35 11.54 -11.91
CA LEU A 99 10.16 11.43 -11.08
C LEU A 99 9.90 10.01 -10.57
N ARG A 100 10.55 8.98 -11.13
CA ARG A 100 10.40 7.59 -10.70
C ARG A 100 10.82 7.35 -9.24
N ALA A 101 11.95 7.94 -8.81
CA ALA A 101 12.55 7.60 -7.53
C ALA A 101 11.66 7.92 -6.30
N PRO A 102 11.04 9.11 -6.17
CA PRO A 102 10.12 9.39 -5.06
C PRO A 102 8.97 8.39 -4.93
N PHE A 103 8.43 7.92 -6.06
CA PHE A 103 7.35 6.93 -6.05
C PHE A 103 7.84 5.58 -5.55
N LEU A 104 8.98 5.09 -6.06
CA LEU A 104 9.53 3.80 -5.67
C LEU A 104 10.00 3.77 -4.21
N VAL A 105 10.60 4.86 -3.72
CA VAL A 105 10.99 4.99 -2.31
C VAL A 105 9.74 4.93 -1.42
N THR A 106 8.70 5.69 -1.75
CA THR A 106 7.45 5.70 -0.97
C THR A 106 6.75 4.33 -1.02
N ALA A 107 6.74 3.68 -2.19
CA ALA A 107 6.21 2.32 -2.35
C ALA A 107 6.99 1.29 -1.52
N GLY A 108 8.32 1.37 -1.51
CA GLY A 108 9.17 0.50 -0.70
C GLY A 108 8.92 0.69 0.80
N LEU A 109 8.76 1.93 1.25
CA LEU A 109 8.43 2.22 2.65
C LEU A 109 7.04 1.69 3.04
N LEU A 110 6.04 1.81 2.18
CA LEU A 110 4.73 1.17 2.41
C LEU A 110 4.83 -0.35 2.49
N ALA A 111 5.65 -0.98 1.66
CA ALA A 111 5.89 -2.41 1.74
C ALA A 111 6.61 -2.82 3.04
N LEU A 112 7.49 -1.96 3.57
CA LEU A 112 8.12 -2.17 4.87
C LEU A 112 7.12 -2.01 6.02
N LEU A 113 6.21 -1.04 5.96
CA LEU A 113 5.10 -0.93 6.93
C LEU A 113 4.18 -2.15 6.87
N ALA A 114 3.86 -2.66 5.67
CA ALA A 114 3.12 -3.90 5.52
C ALA A 114 3.85 -5.11 6.14
N PHE A 115 5.17 -5.12 6.07
CA PHE A 115 5.98 -6.18 6.66
C PHE A 115 6.06 -6.06 8.19
N ASP A 116 6.13 -4.83 8.71
CA ASP A 116 6.07 -4.56 10.14
C ASP A 116 4.77 -5.11 10.75
N ASP A 117 3.63 -4.73 10.17
CA ASP A 117 2.29 -5.18 10.55
C ASP A 117 2.18 -6.72 10.54
N PHE A 118 2.70 -7.37 9.48
CA PHE A 118 2.70 -8.83 9.43
C PHE A 118 3.63 -9.50 10.47
N ALA A 119 4.80 -8.91 10.75
CA ALA A 119 5.84 -9.52 11.58
C ALA A 119 5.86 -9.01 13.03
N ALA A 120 4.95 -8.09 13.36
CA ALA A 120 4.84 -7.35 14.61
C ALA A 120 6.21 -6.76 15.04
N LEU A 121 6.92 -6.08 14.13
CA LEU A 121 8.27 -5.58 14.47
C LEU A 121 8.20 -4.45 15.50
N HIS A 122 7.19 -3.60 15.44
CA HIS A 122 6.96 -2.53 16.40
C HIS A 122 6.64 -3.09 17.80
N GLU A 123 5.88 -4.18 17.93
CA GLU A 123 5.70 -4.87 19.21
C GLU A 123 7.01 -5.42 19.78
N ARG A 124 7.84 -6.03 18.93
CA ARG A 124 9.17 -6.54 19.35
C ARG A 124 10.08 -5.41 19.82
N LEU A 125 9.97 -4.24 19.20
CA LEU A 125 10.71 -3.05 19.61
C LEU A 125 10.20 -2.52 20.96
N LYS A 126 8.88 -2.52 21.19
CA LYS A 126 8.27 -2.21 22.49
C LYS A 126 8.80 -3.13 23.59
N ALA A 127 8.76 -4.44 23.38
CA ALA A 127 9.27 -5.44 24.34
C ALA A 127 10.77 -5.25 24.67
N LEU A 128 11.57 -4.84 23.69
CA LEU A 128 12.99 -4.51 23.93
C LEU A 128 13.14 -3.24 24.80
N GLY A 129 12.30 -2.23 24.57
CA GLY A 129 12.28 -1.01 25.38
C GLY A 129 11.93 -1.30 26.84
N GLU A 130 10.90 -2.11 27.07
CA GLU A 130 10.47 -2.54 28.41
C GLU A 130 11.59 -3.29 29.15
N LEU A 131 12.26 -4.24 28.49
CA LEU A 131 13.39 -4.97 29.06
C LEU A 131 14.56 -4.04 29.48
N MET A 132 14.75 -2.93 28.78
CA MET A 132 15.78 -1.93 29.12
C MET A 132 15.34 -1.02 30.27
N ALA A 133 14.04 -0.74 30.40
CA ALA A 133 13.48 0.06 31.49
C ALA A 133 13.60 -0.66 32.84
N ASP A 134 13.34 -1.97 32.88
CA ASP A 134 13.44 -2.82 34.07
C ASP A 134 14.85 -2.92 34.68
N ARG A 135 15.88 -2.43 33.96
CA ARG A 135 17.28 -2.44 34.44
C ARG A 135 17.73 -1.12 35.08
N ASP A 136 16.81 -0.37 35.68
CA ASP A 136 17.07 0.90 36.40
C ASP A 136 17.77 1.97 35.54
N LEU A 137 17.59 1.93 34.22
CA LEU A 137 18.06 3.01 33.34
C LEU A 137 17.13 4.25 33.36
N GLY A 138 16.08 4.27 34.21
CA GLY A 138 15.38 5.44 34.74
C GLY A 138 14.62 6.36 33.75
N VAL A 139 14.79 6.18 32.44
CA VAL A 139 14.27 7.09 31.39
C VAL A 139 13.59 6.33 30.24
N PHE A 140 13.43 4.99 30.34
CA PHE A 140 13.22 4.11 29.17
C PHE A 140 11.86 3.40 29.07
N GLU A 141 10.87 3.70 29.92
CA GLU A 141 9.52 3.07 29.87
C GLU A 141 8.83 3.25 28.49
N TYR A 142 9.23 4.29 27.73
CA TYR A 142 8.79 4.56 26.35
C TYR A 142 9.95 4.64 25.36
N ALA A 143 11.06 3.96 25.65
CA ALA A 143 12.29 4.04 24.84
C ALA A 143 12.08 3.71 23.36
N TRP A 144 11.14 2.80 23.07
CA TRP A 144 10.79 2.33 21.73
C TRP A 144 10.10 3.41 20.88
N VAL A 145 9.45 4.40 21.52
CA VAL A 145 8.77 5.52 20.85
C VAL A 145 9.78 6.36 20.06
N LEU A 146 11.01 6.52 20.57
CA LEU A 146 12.01 7.35 19.89
C LEU A 146 12.48 6.72 18.55
N PRO A 147 12.94 5.45 18.49
CA PRO A 147 13.22 4.80 17.21
C PRO A 147 11.99 4.76 16.29
N GLY A 148 10.80 4.47 16.82
CA GLY A 148 9.54 4.51 16.06
C GLY A 148 9.28 5.88 15.43
N ALA A 149 9.45 6.97 16.19
CA ALA A 149 9.29 8.34 15.72
C ALA A 149 10.32 8.73 14.65
N VAL A 150 11.58 8.27 14.77
CA VAL A 150 12.62 8.50 13.74
C VAL A 150 12.27 7.81 12.43
N ILE A 151 11.86 6.54 12.49
CA ILE A 151 11.41 5.78 11.32
C ILE A 151 10.18 6.45 10.70
N GLY A 152 9.19 6.78 11.52
CA GLY A 152 7.97 7.47 11.12
C GLY A 152 8.25 8.82 10.45
N ALA A 153 9.17 9.62 10.99
CA ALA A 153 9.59 10.88 10.37
C ALA A 153 10.20 10.68 8.98
N GLY A 154 11.00 9.61 8.79
CA GLY A 154 11.53 9.23 7.48
C GLY A 154 10.43 8.88 6.47
N VAL A 155 9.40 8.15 6.91
CA VAL A 155 8.22 7.82 6.09
C VAL A 155 7.44 9.09 5.74
N VAL A 156 7.09 9.92 6.73
CA VAL A 156 6.38 11.18 6.51
C VAL A 156 7.16 12.09 5.55
N TRP A 157 8.48 12.16 5.68
CA TRP A 157 9.32 12.93 4.77
C TRP A 157 9.29 12.39 3.33
N ALA A 158 9.33 11.07 3.14
CA ALA A 158 9.22 10.47 1.80
C ALA A 158 7.85 10.78 1.16
N PHE A 159 6.76 10.64 1.92
CA PHE A 159 5.41 11.02 1.50
C PHE A 159 5.31 12.50 1.15
N TRP A 160 5.87 13.37 1.98
CA TRP A 160 5.92 14.81 1.73
C TRP A 160 6.69 15.11 0.44
N ARG A 161 7.88 14.52 0.26
CA ARG A 161 8.68 14.67 -0.95
C ARG A 161 7.92 14.23 -2.20
N LEU A 162 7.23 13.09 -2.16
CA LEU A 162 6.36 12.65 -3.25
C LEU A 162 5.21 13.65 -3.48
N ALA A 163 4.54 14.08 -2.42
CA ALA A 163 3.42 15.01 -2.46
C ALA A 163 3.78 16.37 -3.08
N THR A 164 5.03 16.85 -2.95
CA THR A 164 5.48 18.08 -3.65
C THR A 164 5.44 17.95 -5.18
N ARG A 165 5.40 16.73 -5.72
CA ARG A 165 5.32 16.45 -7.17
C ARG A 165 3.90 16.22 -7.65
N LEU A 166 2.93 16.18 -6.74
CA LEU A 166 1.55 15.83 -7.02
C LEU A 166 0.63 17.05 -6.87
N GLY A 167 -0.39 17.12 -7.73
CA GLY A 167 -1.46 18.11 -7.67
C GLY A 167 -2.78 17.48 -7.23
N GLY A 168 -3.72 18.32 -6.78
CA GLY A 168 -5.12 17.93 -6.59
C GLY A 168 -5.37 16.84 -5.54
N ALA A 169 -6.31 15.93 -5.87
CA ALA A 169 -6.79 14.90 -4.96
C ALA A 169 -5.71 13.87 -4.51
N PRO A 170 -4.85 13.33 -5.39
CA PRO A 170 -3.80 12.39 -4.98
C PRO A 170 -2.88 12.96 -3.89
N ARG A 171 -2.45 14.23 -4.05
CA ARG A 171 -1.62 14.91 -3.05
C ARG A 171 -2.31 14.99 -1.69
N ARG A 172 -3.57 15.46 -1.67
CA ARG A 172 -4.33 15.60 -0.43
C ARG A 172 -4.52 14.24 0.25
N ASP A 173 -4.91 13.24 -0.52
CA ASP A 173 -5.25 11.92 0.03
C ASP A 173 -4.01 11.21 0.61
N LEU A 174 -2.85 11.32 -0.03
CA LEU A 174 -1.59 10.81 0.52
C LEU A 174 -1.19 11.52 1.81
N LEU A 175 -1.25 12.85 1.85
CA LEU A 175 -0.84 13.64 3.02
C LEU A 175 -1.80 13.47 4.20
N VAL A 176 -3.11 13.50 3.95
CA VAL A 176 -4.11 13.27 5.00
C VAL A 176 -4.05 11.83 5.47
N GLY A 177 -3.94 10.87 4.54
CA GLY A 177 -3.87 9.44 4.89
C GLY A 177 -2.67 9.10 5.78
N ILE A 178 -1.47 9.57 5.41
CA ILE A 178 -0.26 9.30 6.22
C ILE A 178 -0.30 10.02 7.57
N ALA A 179 -0.90 11.22 7.64
CA ALA A 179 -1.09 11.93 8.91
C ALA A 179 -2.08 11.21 9.82
N VAL A 180 -3.23 10.76 9.29
CA VAL A 180 -4.22 9.99 10.05
C VAL A 180 -3.61 8.69 10.57
N PHE A 181 -2.85 7.97 9.73
CA PHE A 181 -2.16 6.75 10.12
C PHE A 181 -1.19 6.99 11.29
N PHE A 182 -0.24 7.91 11.18
CA PHE A 182 0.73 8.13 12.25
C PHE A 182 0.13 8.77 13.51
N VAL A 183 -0.94 9.55 13.39
CA VAL A 183 -1.66 10.05 14.58
C VAL A 183 -2.30 8.91 15.35
N ALA A 184 -2.79 7.86 14.68
CA ALA A 184 -3.26 6.65 15.33
C ALA A 184 -2.07 5.83 15.87
N ALA A 185 -1.18 5.38 14.99
CA ALA A 185 -0.06 4.49 15.32
C ALA A 185 0.90 5.04 16.37
N LEU A 186 1.08 6.35 16.49
CA LEU A 186 1.93 6.92 17.54
C LEU A 186 1.09 7.53 18.65
N GLY A 187 0.03 8.26 18.30
CA GLY A 187 -0.74 9.04 19.26
C GLY A 187 -1.72 8.18 20.05
N LEU A 188 -2.55 7.39 19.36
CA LEU A 188 -3.52 6.52 20.03
C LEU A 188 -2.82 5.34 20.70
N GLU A 189 -1.76 4.77 20.11
CA GLU A 189 -0.95 3.74 20.76
C GLU A 189 -0.39 4.24 22.10
N THR A 190 0.17 5.45 22.11
CA THR A 190 0.69 6.08 23.35
C THR A 190 -0.43 6.27 24.38
N VAL A 191 -1.62 6.72 23.96
CA VAL A 191 -2.78 6.86 24.86
C VAL A 191 -3.20 5.51 25.42
N ASN A 192 -3.24 4.47 24.59
CA ASN A 192 -3.58 3.11 24.99
C ASN A 192 -2.53 2.54 25.95
N GLY A 193 -1.24 2.83 25.74
CA GLY A 193 -0.17 2.49 26.68
C GLY A 193 -0.38 3.07 28.09
N PHE A 194 -0.93 4.28 28.23
CA PHE A 194 -1.29 4.85 29.55
C PHE A 194 -2.50 4.18 30.20
N LEU A 195 -3.36 3.54 29.40
CA LEU A 195 -4.54 2.78 29.85
C LEU A 195 -4.20 1.32 30.17
N ASP A 196 -3.11 0.81 29.60
CA ASP A 196 -2.57 -0.53 29.80
C ASP A 196 -1.85 -0.63 31.16
N ARG A 197 -2.60 -0.99 32.20
CA ARG A 197 -2.09 -1.25 33.55
C ARG A 197 -2.37 -2.70 33.95
N PRO A 198 -1.54 -3.31 34.81
CA PRO A 198 -1.80 -4.65 35.32
C PRO A 198 -3.22 -4.79 35.90
N GLY A 199 -4.04 -5.63 35.29
CA GLY A 199 -5.44 -5.86 35.68
C GLY A 199 -6.47 -4.94 35.01
N THR A 200 -6.08 -4.12 34.02
CA THR A 200 -6.98 -3.20 33.30
C THR A 200 -7.14 -3.52 31.82
N ASP A 201 -7.33 -4.80 31.46
CA ASP A 201 -7.91 -5.25 30.17
C ASP A 201 -9.39 -4.84 30.01
N GLY A 202 -9.75 -3.72 30.63
CA GLY A 202 -11.09 -3.18 30.73
C GLY A 202 -11.55 -2.59 29.40
N MET A 203 -12.85 -2.32 29.37
CA MET A 203 -13.54 -1.73 28.23
C MET A 203 -12.86 -0.46 27.65
N PRO A 204 -12.25 0.45 28.44
CA PRO A 204 -11.56 1.62 27.87
C PRO A 204 -10.38 1.28 26.96
N LEU A 205 -9.50 0.36 27.37
CA LEU A 205 -8.36 -0.07 26.56
C LEU A 205 -8.84 -0.76 25.29
N GLN A 206 -9.81 -1.67 25.41
CA GLN A 206 -10.38 -2.36 24.25
C GLN A 206 -10.98 -1.39 23.24
N ILE A 207 -11.77 -0.40 23.68
CA ILE A 207 -12.32 0.61 22.76
C ILE A 207 -11.20 1.45 22.14
N GLY A 208 -10.22 1.86 22.95
CA GLY A 208 -9.05 2.61 22.50
C GLY A 208 -8.32 1.90 21.37
N THR A 209 -8.01 0.61 21.54
CA THR A 209 -7.33 -0.20 20.50
C THR A 209 -8.20 -0.34 19.26
N HIS A 210 -9.52 -0.53 19.37
CA HIS A 210 -10.38 -0.58 18.18
C HIS A 210 -10.44 0.75 17.43
N VAL A 211 -10.44 1.88 18.15
CA VAL A 211 -10.41 3.20 17.53
C VAL A 211 -9.07 3.44 16.82
N GLU A 212 -7.97 3.04 17.44
CA GLU A 212 -6.62 3.07 16.86
C GLU A 212 -6.58 2.29 15.54
N GLU A 213 -6.85 0.99 15.60
CA GLU A 213 -6.81 0.05 14.48
C GLU A 213 -7.68 0.47 13.29
N ILE A 214 -8.91 0.92 13.56
CA ILE A 214 -9.80 1.43 12.51
C ILE A 214 -9.21 2.72 11.92
N THR A 215 -8.68 3.62 12.75
CA THR A 215 -8.15 4.90 12.29
C THR A 215 -6.91 4.72 11.42
N GLU A 216 -6.02 3.79 11.78
CA GLU A 216 -4.87 3.43 10.95
C GLU A 216 -5.29 2.92 9.57
N ASN A 217 -6.22 1.97 9.56
CA ASN A 217 -6.77 1.41 8.34
C ASN A 217 -7.43 2.50 7.47
N LEU A 218 -8.17 3.44 8.07
CA LEU A 218 -8.73 4.58 7.33
C LEU A 218 -7.64 5.47 6.72
N GLY A 219 -6.56 5.72 7.46
CA GLY A 219 -5.38 6.42 6.96
C GLY A 219 -4.78 5.74 5.72
N MET A 220 -4.58 4.43 5.79
CA MET A 220 -4.02 3.66 4.67
C MET A 220 -4.97 3.50 3.48
N ILE A 221 -6.28 3.42 3.71
CA ILE A 221 -7.28 3.44 2.63
C ILE A 221 -7.26 4.79 1.89
N LEU A 222 -7.03 5.90 2.59
CA LEU A 222 -6.83 7.21 1.95
C LEU A 222 -5.54 7.24 1.13
N VAL A 223 -4.44 6.68 1.64
CA VAL A 223 -3.19 6.54 0.88
C VAL A 223 -3.41 5.73 -0.39
N LEU A 224 -4.08 4.57 -0.29
CA LEU A 224 -4.45 3.73 -1.44
C LEU A 224 -5.35 4.48 -2.43
N ARG A 225 -6.35 5.23 -1.96
CA ARG A 225 -7.21 6.05 -2.81
C ARG A 225 -6.40 7.07 -3.59
N GLY A 226 -5.47 7.75 -2.91
CA GLY A 226 -4.53 8.69 -3.54
C GLY A 226 -3.69 7.99 -4.61
N ALA A 227 -3.09 6.85 -4.29
CA ALA A 227 -2.27 6.07 -5.21
C ALA A 227 -3.05 5.57 -6.45
N LEU A 228 -4.26 5.04 -6.27
CA LEU A 228 -5.11 4.59 -7.37
C LEU A 228 -5.58 5.75 -8.26
N SER A 229 -5.83 6.92 -7.68
CA SER A 229 -6.25 8.12 -8.44
C SER A 229 -5.14 8.68 -9.36
N LEU A 230 -3.90 8.24 -9.17
CA LEU A 230 -2.80 8.52 -10.11
C LEU A 230 -2.92 7.70 -11.39
N LEU A 231 -3.67 6.59 -11.39
CA LEU A 231 -3.72 5.63 -12.48
C LEU A 231 -5.06 5.68 -13.22
N GLU A 232 -4.96 5.76 -14.55
CA GLU A 232 -6.09 5.60 -15.45
C GLU A 232 -5.94 4.34 -16.30
N VAL A 233 -7.07 3.68 -16.55
CA VAL A 233 -7.16 2.45 -17.31
C VAL A 233 -8.04 2.64 -18.54
N ARG A 234 -7.59 2.10 -19.67
CA ARG A 234 -8.36 1.97 -20.90
C ARG A 234 -8.37 0.50 -21.31
N ARG A 235 -9.56 -0.07 -21.49
CA ARG A 235 -9.74 -1.43 -21.98
C ARG A 235 -10.05 -1.38 -23.47
N SER A 236 -9.41 -2.25 -24.24
CA SER A 236 -9.71 -2.48 -25.65
C SER A 236 -9.84 -3.97 -25.90
N ARG A 237 -10.30 -4.35 -27.10
CA ARG A 237 -10.39 -5.78 -27.48
C ARG A 237 -9.04 -6.50 -27.45
N GLY A 238 -7.93 -5.77 -27.62
CA GLY A 238 -6.57 -6.31 -27.63
C GLY A 238 -5.85 -6.26 -26.28
N GLY A 239 -6.45 -5.70 -25.22
CA GLY A 239 -5.82 -5.69 -23.89
C GLY A 239 -6.19 -4.50 -23.00
N VAL A 240 -5.34 -4.28 -21.99
CA VAL A 240 -5.49 -3.22 -20.99
C VAL A 240 -4.31 -2.26 -21.10
N ALA A 241 -4.59 -0.98 -21.30
CA ALA A 241 -3.60 0.09 -21.25
C ALA A 241 -3.75 0.86 -19.94
N LEU A 242 -2.60 1.23 -19.34
CA LEU A 242 -2.52 2.05 -18.13
C LEU A 242 -1.71 3.31 -18.44
N ARG A 243 -2.10 4.42 -17.80
CA ARG A 243 -1.32 5.65 -17.81
C ARG A 243 -1.43 6.36 -16.47
N VAL A 244 -0.54 7.31 -16.25
CA VAL A 244 -0.67 8.25 -15.14
C VAL A 244 -1.64 9.37 -15.55
N ALA A 245 -2.52 9.78 -14.65
CA ALA A 245 -3.47 10.85 -14.90
C ALA A 245 -2.73 12.20 -15.06
N ASP A 246 -2.85 12.83 -16.24
CA ASP A 246 -2.10 14.04 -16.63
C ASP A 246 -2.25 15.22 -15.65
N ARG A 247 -3.41 15.31 -14.97
CA ARG A 247 -3.73 16.38 -14.01
C ARG A 247 -3.16 16.16 -12.61
N SER A 248 -2.57 15.00 -12.36
CA SER A 248 -2.16 14.57 -11.03
C SER A 248 -0.72 14.95 -10.70
N LEU A 249 0.09 15.32 -11.68
CA LEU A 249 1.46 15.81 -11.48
C LEU A 249 1.47 17.33 -11.48
N VAL A 250 2.26 17.95 -10.59
CA VAL A 250 2.53 19.39 -10.66
C VAL A 250 3.36 19.66 -11.92
N ALA A 251 2.94 20.62 -12.74
CA ALA A 251 3.72 21.03 -13.90
C ALA A 251 5.02 21.72 -13.46
N GLY A 252 6.18 21.15 -13.85
CA GLY A 252 7.52 21.76 -13.77
C GLY A 252 8.62 20.72 -13.44
N ASP A 253 9.83 20.71 -14.02
CA ASP A 253 10.53 21.55 -15.01
C ASP A 253 10.41 21.01 -16.45
N PRO A 254 10.68 21.82 -17.52
CA PRO A 254 11.03 21.25 -18.81
C PRO A 254 12.20 20.26 -18.62
N PRO A 255 12.30 19.17 -19.41
CA PRO A 255 13.48 18.35 -19.40
C PRO A 255 14.69 19.27 -19.62
N GLY A 256 15.52 19.43 -18.59
CA GLY A 256 16.80 20.11 -18.73
C GLY A 256 17.53 19.50 -19.92
N ASP A 257 18.09 20.38 -20.75
CA ASP A 257 18.72 20.11 -22.04
C ASP A 257 19.35 18.71 -22.18
N GLU A 258 19.05 18.12 -23.33
CA GLU A 258 19.82 17.09 -24.03
C GLU A 258 20.08 15.77 -23.28
N ALA A 259 19.08 14.89 -23.36
CA ALA A 259 19.36 13.55 -23.86
C ALA A 259 18.53 13.39 -25.14
N GLN A 260 19.19 13.53 -26.29
CA GLN A 260 18.66 13.06 -27.57
C GLN A 260 17.99 11.71 -27.34
N ALA A 261 16.69 11.63 -27.64
CA ALA A 261 16.04 10.36 -27.78
C ALA A 261 16.92 9.52 -28.73
N PRO A 262 17.36 8.31 -28.36
CA PRO A 262 18.04 7.46 -29.31
C PRO A 262 17.14 7.32 -30.53
N ALA A 263 17.73 7.53 -31.72
CA ALA A 263 17.03 7.41 -32.97
C ALA A 263 16.20 6.11 -32.98
N PRO A 264 14.98 6.11 -33.54
CA PRO A 264 14.14 4.93 -33.56
C PRO A 264 14.94 3.76 -34.13
N VAL A 265 15.06 2.70 -33.34
CA VAL A 265 15.67 1.44 -33.78
C VAL A 265 14.88 1.00 -35.01
N PRO A 266 15.51 0.84 -36.19
CA PRO A 266 14.79 0.37 -37.37
C PRO A 266 14.19 -1.00 -37.04
N PRO A 267 13.00 -1.32 -37.59
CA PRO A 267 12.37 -2.61 -37.37
C PRO A 267 13.37 -3.71 -37.73
N VAL A 268 13.57 -4.66 -36.80
CA VAL A 268 14.28 -5.89 -37.09
C VAL A 268 13.43 -6.65 -38.10
N VAL A 269 13.79 -6.52 -39.38
CA VAL A 269 13.33 -7.43 -40.42
C VAL A 269 14.03 -8.74 -40.11
N ALA A 270 13.27 -9.72 -39.60
CA ALA A 270 13.74 -11.09 -39.56
C ALA A 270 13.96 -11.53 -41.02
N ASP A 271 15.21 -11.64 -41.42
CA ASP A 271 15.57 -12.24 -42.70
C ASP A 271 15.35 -13.76 -42.53
N ASP A 272 14.25 -14.26 -43.09
CA ASP A 272 13.76 -15.65 -42.99
C ASP A 272 14.63 -16.65 -43.78
N ALA A 273 15.92 -16.37 -43.94
CA ALA A 273 16.81 -17.08 -44.85
C ALA A 273 18.18 -17.41 -44.23
N ALA A 274 18.22 -17.98 -43.02
CA ALA A 274 19.44 -18.66 -42.53
C ALA A 274 19.20 -19.61 -41.34
N VAL A 275 18.17 -20.46 -41.39
CA VAL A 275 18.05 -21.60 -40.44
C VAL A 275 17.88 -22.90 -41.23
N THR A 276 18.86 -23.19 -42.06
CA THR A 276 19.12 -24.55 -42.55
C THR A 276 20.62 -24.65 -42.80
N ASP A 277 21.41 -24.96 -41.78
CA ASP A 277 22.34 -26.08 -41.78
C ASP A 277 23.19 -26.07 -40.50
N ARG A 278 23.70 -27.24 -40.10
CA ARG A 278 24.60 -27.53 -38.97
C ARG A 278 23.94 -27.91 -37.63
N LEU A 279 23.43 -29.15 -37.60
CA LEU A 279 23.57 -29.99 -36.40
C LEU A 279 24.68 -31.02 -36.67
N PRO A 280 25.74 -31.11 -35.84
CA PRO A 280 26.70 -32.20 -35.94
C PRO A 280 26.12 -33.48 -35.34
N VAL A 281 26.13 -34.54 -36.15
CA VAL A 281 25.80 -35.91 -35.76
C VAL A 281 26.86 -36.43 -34.79
N VAL A 282 26.48 -36.65 -33.53
CA VAL A 282 27.30 -37.42 -32.58
C VAL A 282 27.03 -38.90 -32.81
N SER A 283 28.00 -39.60 -33.39
CA SER A 283 27.99 -41.05 -33.51
C SER A 283 28.44 -41.69 -32.19
N ALA A 284 27.56 -42.47 -31.57
CA ALA A 284 27.93 -43.41 -30.52
C ALA A 284 28.45 -44.69 -31.18
N ARG A 285 29.75 -44.98 -31.03
CA ARG A 285 30.27 -46.34 -31.22
C ARG A 285 30.02 -47.14 -29.94
N ARG A 286 29.56 -48.37 -30.16
CA ARG A 286 29.30 -49.42 -29.16
C ARG A 286 30.57 -49.83 -28.42
#